data_AF-A0A1I5WLM0-F1
#
_entry.id   AF-A0A1I5WLM0-F1
#
_cell.length_a   1.000
_cell.length_b   1.000
_cell.length_c   1.000
_cell.angle_alpha   90.00
_cell.angle_beta   90.00
_cell.angle_gamma   90.00
#
_symmetry.space_group_name_H-M   'P 1'
#
loop_
_entity.id
_entity.type
_entity.pdbx_description
1 polymer ?
#
loop_
_entity_poly.entity_id
_entity_poly.type
_entity_poly.pdbx_seq_one_letter_code
_entity_poly.pdbx_strand_id
1 'polypeptide(L)'
;MMKKKSGFAKRSILFGVLIFMGMNVFGYLYWGKTVFNLNQNSYRSYLGDNSTSLKQHYKIDGYIITQEESIYDHNTGLGYCCLSFKKKNGRMEGTVFAHKLISEGLGEGGRFDIIVRASKAITYERNGNKIFAYIKYTKDITSDENAIKLRDYGHITKDSDVDEFGDECSGYIQDFTPDIIADTFEYKVDKDIKIYVSPLGCSIHSNQKLKDIELKVLFKNKNTYAFNEKTGEHTVGSGERDHGSVSVGSRYQRNYVFEKPVKVSDIKGVEFNQKKIF
;
A
#
# COMPACT_ATOMS: atom_id res chain seq x y z
N MET A 1 -50.63 17.87 14.22
CA MET A 1 -49.52 18.51 14.97
C MET A 1 -48.31 17.56 15.03
N MET A 2 -47.26 17.77 14.20
CA MET A 2 -46.12 16.83 14.10
C MET A 2 -44.75 17.53 14.24
N LYS A 3 -44.23 17.65 15.47
CA LYS A 3 -42.84 18.04 15.75
C LYS A 3 -42.31 17.32 17.02
N LYS A 4 -41.91 16.05 16.92
CA LYS A 4 -41.24 15.33 18.05
C LYS A 4 -40.29 14.15 17.72
N LYS A 5 -39.98 13.85 16.45
CA LYS A 5 -39.06 12.74 16.08
C LYS A 5 -37.59 13.13 15.87
N SER A 6 -37.27 14.39 15.58
CA SER A 6 -35.89 14.82 15.24
C SER A 6 -34.90 14.84 16.40
N GLY A 7 -35.37 14.90 17.65
CA GLY A 7 -34.51 14.96 18.83
C GLY A 7 -33.80 13.64 19.17
N PHE A 8 -34.39 12.49 18.82
CA PHE A 8 -33.82 11.18 19.16
C PHE A 8 -32.60 10.85 18.29
N ALA A 9 -32.74 10.92 16.96
CA ALA A 9 -31.66 10.65 16.02
C ALA A 9 -30.41 11.54 16.26
N LYS A 10 -30.61 12.84 16.58
CA LYS A 10 -29.50 13.73 16.92
C LYS A 10 -28.74 13.31 18.19
N ARG A 11 -29.45 12.76 19.20
CA ARG A 11 -28.82 12.21 20.42
C ARG A 11 -28.07 10.91 20.12
N SER A 12 -28.63 10.02 19.30
CA SER A 12 -27.96 8.78 18.86
C SER A 12 -26.65 9.05 18.12
N ILE A 13 -26.65 10.02 17.19
CA ILE A 13 -25.43 10.41 16.43
C ILE A 13 -24.38 10.99 17.38
N LEU A 14 -24.76 11.92 18.27
CA LEU A 14 -23.84 12.52 19.24
C LEU A 14 -23.22 11.47 20.18
N PHE A 15 -24.00 10.49 20.62
CA PHE A 15 -23.52 9.39 21.46
C PHE A 15 -22.54 8.48 20.70
N GLY A 16 -22.80 8.18 19.42
CA GLY A 16 -21.86 7.46 18.56
C GLY A 16 -20.53 8.20 18.36
N VAL A 17 -20.56 9.51 18.14
CA VAL A 17 -19.36 10.35 18.04
C VAL A 17 -18.59 10.37 19.37
N LEU A 18 -19.28 10.49 20.51
CA LEU A 18 -18.65 10.44 21.84
C LEU A 18 -18.01 9.09 22.15
N ILE A 19 -18.64 7.96 21.78
CA ILE A 19 -18.03 6.63 21.89
C ILE A 19 -16.79 6.55 20.99
N PHE A 20 -16.87 6.98 19.74
CA PHE A 20 -15.75 6.94 18.80
C PHE A 20 -14.55 7.79 19.28
N MET A 21 -14.81 9.01 19.76
CA MET A 21 -13.77 9.86 20.38
C MET A 21 -13.21 9.21 21.65
N GLY A 22 -14.08 8.70 22.53
CA GLY A 22 -13.69 8.00 23.75
C GLY A 22 -12.76 6.82 23.49
N MET A 23 -13.11 5.93 22.55
CA MET A 23 -12.27 4.78 22.17
C MET A 23 -10.90 5.21 21.61
N ASN A 24 -10.83 6.32 20.85
CA ASN A 24 -9.56 6.84 20.37
C ASN A 24 -8.71 7.45 21.50
N VAL A 25 -9.32 8.14 22.47
CA VAL A 25 -8.63 8.69 23.64
C VAL A 25 -8.15 7.58 24.57
N PHE A 26 -8.99 6.59 24.91
CA PHE A 26 -8.62 5.48 25.78
C PHE A 26 -7.54 4.58 25.16
N GLY A 27 -7.63 4.27 23.86
CA GLY A 27 -6.58 3.53 23.16
C GLY A 27 -5.25 4.27 23.12
N TYR A 28 -5.28 5.59 22.92
CA TYR A 28 -4.07 6.42 22.96
C TYR A 28 -3.44 6.45 24.36
N LEU A 29 -4.25 6.56 25.42
CA LEU A 29 -3.77 6.60 26.81
C LEU A 29 -3.23 5.25 27.32
N TYR A 30 -3.88 4.12 27.02
CA TYR A 30 -3.49 2.81 27.56
C TYR A 30 -2.54 2.01 26.66
N TRP A 31 -2.59 2.21 25.34
CA TRP A 31 -1.80 1.42 24.38
C TRP A 31 -0.94 2.28 23.44
N GLY A 32 -0.97 3.61 23.55
CA GLY A 32 -0.32 4.52 22.59
C GLY A 32 -0.95 4.48 21.19
N LYS A 33 -2.18 3.94 21.07
CA LYS A 33 -2.78 3.48 19.81
C LYS A 33 -4.23 3.96 19.65
N THR A 34 -4.49 4.77 18.63
CA THR A 34 -5.85 5.12 18.19
C THR A 34 -6.60 3.88 17.67
N VAL A 35 -7.92 3.96 17.49
CA VAL A 35 -8.75 2.83 17.00
C VAL A 35 -8.31 2.37 15.61
N PHE A 36 -7.78 3.28 14.78
CA PHE A 36 -7.19 2.95 13.48
C PHE A 36 -5.94 2.06 13.57
N ASN A 37 -5.21 2.11 14.67
CA ASN A 37 -4.01 1.30 14.92
C ASN A 37 -4.32 -0.19 15.19
N LEU A 38 -5.61 -0.55 15.33
CA LEU A 38 -6.08 -1.94 15.44
C LEU A 38 -6.22 -2.65 14.07
N ASN A 39 -6.01 -1.94 12.95
CA ASN A 39 -6.04 -2.53 11.60
C ASN A 39 -4.63 -2.81 11.01
N GLN A 40 -3.55 -2.54 11.75
CA GLN A 40 -2.17 -2.76 11.30
C GLN A 40 -1.61 -4.10 11.81
N ASN A 41 -2.28 -5.20 11.48
CA ASN A 41 -1.61 -6.51 11.51
C ASN A 41 -0.51 -6.52 10.44
N SER A 42 0.61 -7.18 10.70
CA SER A 42 1.69 -7.32 9.71
C SER A 42 1.16 -7.96 8.43
N TYR A 43 1.53 -7.40 7.28
CA TYR A 43 1.03 -7.88 5.99
C TYR A 43 1.46 -9.35 5.76
N ARG A 44 2.63 -9.75 6.28
CA ARG A 44 3.11 -11.15 6.34
C ARG A 44 2.14 -12.14 6.98
N SER A 45 1.27 -11.73 7.92
CA SER A 45 0.30 -12.65 8.55
C SER A 45 -0.77 -13.21 7.57
N TYR A 46 -0.78 -12.71 6.32
CA TYR A 46 -1.66 -13.11 5.23
C TYR A 46 -0.94 -13.82 4.06
N LEU A 47 0.38 -14.02 4.11
CA LEU A 47 1.21 -14.45 2.95
C LEU A 47 1.63 -15.93 2.95
N GLY A 48 1.13 -16.73 3.90
CA GLY A 48 1.59 -18.11 4.11
C GLY A 48 2.99 -18.19 4.73
N ASP A 49 3.41 -19.41 5.07
CA ASP A 49 4.64 -19.65 5.84
C ASP A 49 5.94 -19.55 5.00
N ASN A 50 5.82 -19.27 3.70
CA ASN A 50 6.91 -19.26 2.72
C ASN A 50 7.65 -17.91 2.58
N SER A 51 7.25 -16.87 3.31
CA SER A 51 7.84 -15.51 3.22
C SER A 51 9.18 -15.44 3.99
N THR A 52 10.30 -15.59 3.28
CA THR A 52 11.66 -15.43 3.82
C THR A 52 11.97 -13.96 4.12
N SER A 53 11.85 -13.55 5.38
CA SER A 53 11.89 -12.13 5.76
C SER A 53 13.27 -11.46 5.61
N LEU A 54 13.44 -10.63 4.56
CA LEU A 54 14.59 -9.74 4.40
C LEU A 54 14.41 -8.46 5.24
N LYS A 55 14.86 -8.50 6.51
CA LYS A 55 14.97 -7.30 7.37
C LYS A 55 16.27 -6.52 7.07
N GLN A 56 16.25 -5.77 5.97
CA GLN A 56 17.31 -4.83 5.62
C GLN A 56 17.36 -3.65 6.62
N HIS A 57 18.56 -3.25 7.04
CA HIS A 57 18.75 -2.13 7.96
C HIS A 57 20.01 -1.34 7.63
N TYR A 58 19.86 -0.03 7.55
CA TYR A 58 20.88 0.92 7.12
C TYR A 58 21.15 1.91 8.24
N LYS A 59 22.43 2.14 8.54
CA LYS A 59 22.89 3.09 9.54
C LYS A 59 23.63 4.20 8.82
N ILE A 60 23.13 5.41 8.94
CA ILE A 60 23.65 6.60 8.27
C ILE A 60 23.87 7.65 9.34
N ASP A 61 25.13 7.88 9.73
CA ASP A 61 25.54 8.74 10.84
C ASP A 61 24.75 8.48 12.15
N GLY A 62 23.94 9.45 12.58
CA GLY A 62 23.06 9.37 13.74
C GLY A 62 21.72 8.67 13.50
N TYR A 63 21.47 8.17 12.30
CA TYR A 63 20.17 7.65 11.84
C TYR A 63 20.20 6.14 11.56
N ILE A 64 19.05 5.51 11.74
CA ILE A 64 18.79 4.11 11.44
C ILE A 64 17.50 4.04 10.63
N ILE A 65 17.61 3.52 9.41
CA ILE A 65 16.48 3.23 8.53
C ILE A 65 16.35 1.70 8.46
N THR A 66 15.14 1.17 8.59
CA THR A 66 14.89 -0.28 8.64
C THR A 66 13.69 -0.64 7.78
N GLN A 67 13.88 -1.58 6.87
CA GLN A 67 12.81 -2.33 6.23
C GLN A 67 12.24 -3.32 7.26
N GLU A 68 11.11 -2.97 7.87
CA GLU A 68 10.46 -3.83 8.85
C GLU A 68 9.71 -4.98 8.14
N GLU A 69 9.13 -4.67 6.99
CA GLU A 69 8.33 -5.55 6.13
C GLU A 69 8.36 -4.97 4.70
N SER A 70 8.61 -5.79 3.68
CA SER A 70 8.52 -5.38 2.28
C SER A 70 8.22 -6.60 1.43
N ILE A 71 7.24 -6.52 0.54
CA ILE A 71 6.65 -7.66 -0.16
C ILE A 71 6.19 -7.26 -1.56
N TYR A 72 6.38 -8.16 -2.54
CA TYR A 72 6.04 -7.90 -3.94
C TYR A 72 5.53 -9.16 -4.64
N ASP A 73 4.46 -9.02 -5.42
CA ASP A 73 3.89 -10.08 -6.26
C ASP A 73 4.18 -9.77 -7.74
N HIS A 74 5.07 -10.57 -8.34
CA HIS A 74 5.56 -10.37 -9.70
C HIS A 74 4.50 -10.58 -10.78
N ASN A 75 3.47 -11.39 -10.52
CA ASN A 75 2.38 -11.63 -11.45
C ASN A 75 1.42 -10.43 -11.51
N THR A 76 1.08 -9.86 -10.36
CA THR A 76 0.12 -8.74 -10.27
C THR A 76 0.77 -7.37 -10.31
N GLY A 77 2.11 -7.28 -10.23
CA GLY A 77 2.86 -6.02 -10.16
C GLY A 77 2.63 -5.24 -8.86
N LEU A 78 1.91 -5.80 -7.88
CA LEU A 78 1.55 -5.15 -6.63
C LEU A 78 2.65 -5.33 -5.58
N GLY A 79 2.91 -4.29 -4.80
CA GLY A 79 3.83 -4.36 -3.67
C GLY A 79 3.43 -3.48 -2.49
N TYR A 80 4.02 -3.80 -1.35
CA TYR A 80 3.87 -3.08 -0.10
C TYR A 80 5.21 -3.05 0.66
N CYS A 81 5.54 -1.93 1.27
CA CYS A 81 6.72 -1.78 2.12
C CYS A 81 6.43 -0.92 3.35
N CYS A 82 7.06 -1.27 4.47
CA CYS A 82 7.06 -0.55 5.74
C CYS A 82 8.50 -0.21 6.09
N LEU A 83 8.87 1.06 5.86
CA LEU A 83 10.14 1.62 6.28
C LEU A 83 9.97 2.31 7.64
N SER A 84 10.89 2.10 8.56
CA SER A 84 10.93 2.83 9.82
C SER A 84 12.24 3.61 9.97
N PHE A 85 12.12 4.85 10.44
CA PHE A 85 13.19 5.83 10.56
C PHE A 85 13.37 6.22 12.02
N LYS A 86 14.59 6.10 12.54
CA LYS A 86 14.94 6.37 13.94
C LYS A 86 16.24 7.18 14.04
N LYS A 87 16.25 8.24 14.85
CA LYS A 87 17.49 8.88 15.31
C LYS A 87 18.03 8.15 16.55
N LYS A 88 19.35 7.93 16.61
CA LYS A 88 20.04 7.18 17.67
C LYS A 88 19.88 7.84 19.03
N ASN A 89 20.13 9.15 19.10
CA ASN A 89 20.16 9.97 20.32
C ASN A 89 19.01 11.00 20.36
N GLY A 90 17.81 10.65 19.88
CA GLY A 90 16.70 11.60 19.85
C GLY A 90 15.40 11.06 19.26
N ARG A 91 14.53 11.99 18.87
CA ARG A 91 13.28 11.76 18.14
C ARG A 91 13.53 12.05 16.66
N MET A 92 13.15 11.12 15.77
CA MET A 92 13.28 11.33 14.32
C MET A 92 12.58 12.62 13.88
N GLU A 93 13.29 13.49 13.16
CA GLU A 93 12.75 14.72 12.60
C GLU A 93 11.79 14.45 11.42
N GLY A 94 10.83 15.35 11.21
CA GLY A 94 9.81 15.25 10.17
C GLY A 94 8.39 15.43 10.71
N THR A 95 7.56 16.23 10.03
CA THR A 95 6.22 16.59 10.52
C THR A 95 5.18 15.68 9.88
N VAL A 96 4.57 14.80 10.69
CA VAL A 96 3.50 13.88 10.25
C VAL A 96 2.15 14.38 10.78
N PHE A 97 1.20 14.64 9.88
CA PHE A 97 -0.16 15.06 10.22
C PHE A 97 -1.15 14.50 9.19
N ALA A 98 -2.34 14.06 9.64
CA ALA A 98 -3.35 13.40 8.79
C ALA A 98 -2.77 12.28 7.88
N HIS A 99 -1.82 11.52 8.43
CA HIS A 99 -1.03 10.47 7.76
C HIS A 99 -0.18 10.91 6.55
N LYS A 100 0.07 12.21 6.38
CA LYS A 100 1.00 12.76 5.39
C LYS A 100 2.25 13.30 6.09
N LEU A 101 3.39 13.23 5.40
CA LEU A 101 4.54 14.05 5.71
C LEU A 101 4.26 15.49 5.19
N ILE A 102 4.53 16.49 6.01
CA ILE A 102 4.35 17.92 5.70
C ILE A 102 5.69 18.68 5.73
N SER A 103 6.74 18.08 6.29
CA SER A 103 8.12 18.53 6.07
C SER A 103 8.63 18.08 4.69
N GLU A 104 9.59 18.82 4.15
CA GLU A 104 10.21 18.60 2.84
C GLU A 104 10.95 17.25 2.73
N GLY A 105 11.31 16.65 3.87
CA GLY A 105 11.82 15.29 3.97
C GLY A 105 11.80 14.77 5.41
N LEU A 106 12.60 13.74 5.67
CA LEU A 106 12.83 13.15 6.98
C LEU A 106 14.26 13.46 7.47
N GLY A 107 14.45 13.57 8.78
CA GLY A 107 15.76 13.92 9.36
C GLY A 107 16.05 15.43 9.38
N GLU A 108 17.20 15.81 9.93
CA GLU A 108 17.66 17.21 9.95
C GLU A 108 17.73 17.78 8.53
N GLY A 109 17.19 18.98 8.32
CA GLY A 109 17.16 19.64 7.00
C GLY A 109 16.38 18.90 5.90
N GLY A 110 15.57 17.89 6.24
CA GLY A 110 14.89 17.05 5.23
C GLY A 110 15.81 16.05 4.52
N ARG A 111 16.98 15.75 5.11
CA ARG A 111 18.07 14.90 4.58
C ARG A 111 17.65 13.64 3.83
N PHE A 112 16.58 12.96 4.25
CA PHE A 112 16.14 11.69 3.66
C PHE A 112 14.81 11.81 2.91
N ASP A 113 14.77 11.28 1.69
CA ASP A 113 13.56 11.11 0.87
C ASP A 113 13.38 9.66 0.41
N ILE A 114 12.14 9.28 0.08
CA ILE A 114 11.74 7.95 -0.36
C ILE A 114 11.39 8.01 -1.85
N ILE A 115 12.39 7.79 -2.70
CA ILE A 115 12.17 7.55 -4.12
C ILE A 115 11.34 6.28 -4.25
N VAL A 116 10.31 6.34 -5.11
CA VAL A 116 9.56 5.16 -5.52
C VAL A 116 9.30 5.28 -7.01
N ARG A 117 9.94 4.43 -7.82
CA ARG A 117 9.85 4.38 -9.29
C ARG A 117 8.64 3.52 -9.72
N ALA A 118 7.47 3.87 -9.22
CA ALA A 118 6.22 3.13 -9.40
C ALA A 118 5.00 4.03 -9.10
N SER A 119 3.80 3.64 -9.56
CA SER A 119 2.55 4.24 -9.08
C SER A 119 2.43 3.96 -7.58
N LYS A 120 2.24 5.01 -6.75
CA LYS A 120 2.48 4.93 -5.30
C LYS A 120 1.42 5.60 -4.44
N ALA A 121 1.19 5.02 -3.26
CA ALA A 121 0.53 5.66 -2.13
C ALA A 121 1.46 5.52 -0.90
N ILE A 122 1.87 6.65 -0.30
CA ILE A 122 2.69 6.66 0.92
C ILE A 122 1.87 7.26 2.06
N THR A 123 1.80 6.52 3.16
CA THR A 123 1.06 6.84 4.38
C THR A 123 2.06 6.87 5.54
N TYR A 124 2.12 7.97 6.27
CA TYR A 124 3.08 8.17 7.36
C TYR A 124 2.43 8.03 8.74
N GLU A 125 3.20 7.52 9.70
CA GLU A 125 2.83 7.46 11.11
C GLU A 125 4.02 7.82 11.99
N ARG A 126 3.77 8.49 13.12
CA ARG A 126 4.78 8.71 14.17
C ARG A 126 4.41 7.88 15.39
N ASN A 127 5.32 7.01 15.81
CA ASN A 127 5.17 6.19 17.01
C ASN A 127 6.44 6.35 17.86
N GLY A 128 6.29 7.01 19.02
CA GLY A 128 7.42 7.36 19.89
C GLY A 128 8.48 8.20 19.18
N ASN A 129 9.73 7.71 19.21
CA ASN A 129 10.86 8.35 18.53
C ASN A 129 11.02 7.94 17.05
N LYS A 130 10.24 6.96 16.56
CA LYS A 130 10.23 6.54 15.15
C LYS A 130 9.23 7.34 14.31
N ILE A 131 9.53 7.46 13.02
CA ILE A 131 8.53 7.65 11.96
C ILE A 131 8.47 6.35 11.15
N PHE A 132 7.28 5.94 10.75
CA PHE A 132 7.03 4.84 9.83
C PHE A 132 6.45 5.41 8.53
N ALA A 133 6.85 4.83 7.40
CA ALA A 133 6.34 5.11 6.08
C ALA A 133 5.82 3.80 5.47
N TYR A 134 4.49 3.71 5.32
CA TYR A 134 3.80 2.59 4.70
C TYR A 134 3.55 2.93 3.23
N ILE A 135 4.16 2.17 2.33
CA ILE A 135 4.22 2.42 0.89
C ILE A 135 3.45 1.29 0.21
N LYS A 136 2.32 1.58 -0.43
CA LYS A 136 1.68 0.67 -1.40
C LYS A 136 2.07 1.11 -2.81
N TYR A 137 2.40 0.18 -3.68
CA TYR A 137 2.84 0.51 -5.04
C TYR A 137 2.41 -0.51 -6.10
N THR A 138 2.36 -0.05 -7.35
CA THR A 138 2.17 -0.85 -8.56
C THR A 138 3.35 -0.59 -9.51
N LYS A 139 4.16 -1.61 -9.73
CA LYS A 139 5.37 -1.59 -10.59
C LYS A 139 5.10 -2.40 -11.87
N ASP A 140 5.64 -1.95 -13.00
CA ASP A 140 5.73 -2.75 -14.24
C ASP A 140 6.40 -4.11 -13.95
N ILE A 141 5.72 -5.18 -14.35
CA ILE A 141 6.16 -6.59 -14.18
C ILE A 141 7.34 -6.98 -15.09
N THR A 142 7.72 -6.13 -16.05
CA THR A 142 8.86 -6.33 -16.96
C THR A 142 10.07 -5.43 -16.67
N SER A 143 9.97 -4.56 -15.66
CA SER A 143 11.14 -3.88 -15.10
C SER A 143 11.81 -4.78 -14.06
N ASP A 144 13.14 -4.87 -14.05
CA ASP A 144 13.89 -5.57 -13.01
C ASP A 144 14.25 -4.66 -11.80
N GLU A 145 14.04 -3.34 -11.89
CA GLU A 145 14.48 -2.40 -10.83
C GLU A 145 13.75 -2.58 -9.49
N ASN A 146 14.43 -2.32 -8.37
CA ASN A 146 13.75 -2.19 -7.08
C ASN A 146 12.86 -0.94 -7.07
N ALA A 147 11.58 -1.14 -6.77
CA ALA A 147 10.57 -0.08 -6.84
C ALA A 147 10.76 1.05 -5.83
N ILE A 148 11.47 0.81 -4.72
CA ILE A 148 11.62 1.74 -3.59
C ILE A 148 13.11 1.91 -3.28
N LYS A 149 13.54 3.16 -3.13
CA LYS A 149 14.93 3.53 -2.82
C LYS A 149 14.95 4.67 -1.79
N LEU A 150 15.87 4.63 -0.83
CA LEU A 150 16.19 5.77 0.03
C LEU A 150 17.13 6.70 -0.75
N ARG A 151 16.86 8.02 -0.76
CA ARG A 151 17.84 9.05 -1.15
C ARG A 151 18.35 9.74 0.11
N ASP A 152 19.66 9.90 0.24
CA ASP A 152 20.30 10.68 1.29
C ASP A 152 21.03 11.91 0.71
N TYR A 153 20.48 13.10 0.95
CA TYR A 153 21.06 14.40 0.57
C TYR A 153 22.28 14.80 1.43
N GLY A 154 22.58 14.09 2.52
CA GLY A 154 23.76 14.33 3.36
C GLY A 154 25.10 13.86 2.76
N HIS A 155 25.06 13.15 1.62
CA HIS A 155 26.24 12.67 0.90
C HIS A 155 26.45 13.35 -0.47
N ILE A 156 25.77 14.48 -0.73
CA ILE A 156 26.03 15.33 -1.90
C ILE A 156 27.49 15.81 -1.86
N THR A 157 28.24 15.53 -2.92
CA THR A 157 29.63 15.99 -3.07
C THR A 157 29.90 16.75 -4.36
N LYS A 158 29.02 16.67 -5.38
CA LYS A 158 29.10 17.42 -6.65
C LYS A 158 27.72 17.65 -7.27
N ASP A 159 27.63 18.68 -8.09
CA ASP A 159 26.43 19.08 -8.84
C ASP A 159 26.27 18.34 -10.19
N SER A 160 27.06 17.28 -10.44
CA SER A 160 27.25 16.68 -11.78
C SER A 160 26.41 15.45 -12.10
N ASP A 161 25.72 14.88 -11.10
CA ASP A 161 25.25 13.50 -11.17
C ASP A 161 23.76 13.46 -11.49
N VAL A 162 23.43 13.77 -12.76
CA VAL A 162 22.07 13.72 -13.33
C VAL A 162 21.81 12.31 -13.89
N ASP A 163 20.67 11.70 -13.55
CA ASP A 163 20.29 10.39 -14.11
C ASP A 163 19.56 10.51 -15.46
N GLU A 164 19.34 9.38 -16.17
CA GLU A 164 18.78 9.35 -17.53
C GLU A 164 17.36 9.96 -17.65
N PHE A 165 16.68 10.23 -16.53
CA PHE A 165 15.37 10.88 -16.49
C PHE A 165 15.42 12.40 -16.25
N GLY A 166 16.62 12.96 -16.04
CA GLY A 166 16.82 14.39 -15.78
C GLY A 166 16.66 14.82 -14.33
N ASP A 167 16.53 13.86 -13.40
CA ASP A 167 16.55 14.13 -11.96
C ASP A 167 17.99 14.37 -11.48
N GLU A 168 18.20 15.44 -10.70
CA GLU A 168 19.44 15.66 -9.95
C GLU A 168 19.59 14.57 -8.88
N CYS A 169 20.56 13.67 -9.07
CA CYS A 169 20.72 12.41 -8.33
C CYS A 169 22.03 12.36 -7.53
N SER A 170 22.44 13.51 -6.97
CA SER A 170 23.68 13.68 -6.18
C SER A 170 23.65 13.09 -4.76
N GLY A 171 22.54 12.47 -4.33
CA GLY A 171 22.42 11.82 -3.02
C GLY A 171 22.74 10.32 -3.04
N TYR A 172 23.17 9.75 -1.91
CA TYR A 172 23.41 8.29 -1.82
C TYR A 172 22.07 7.54 -1.95
N ILE A 173 21.99 6.62 -2.92
CA ILE A 173 20.78 5.84 -3.22
C ILE A 173 20.92 4.42 -2.68
N GLN A 174 20.01 4.01 -1.80
CA GLN A 174 19.93 2.65 -1.27
C GLN A 174 18.63 1.97 -1.70
N ASP A 175 18.74 0.94 -2.53
CA ASP A 175 17.64 0.07 -2.93
C ASP A 175 17.10 -0.75 -1.76
N PHE A 176 15.78 -0.95 -1.72
CA PHE A 176 15.08 -1.84 -0.81
C PHE A 176 14.54 -3.07 -1.56
N THR A 177 14.91 -4.27 -1.11
CA THR A 177 14.55 -5.53 -1.77
C THR A 177 13.33 -6.15 -1.09
N PRO A 178 12.19 -6.34 -1.79
CA PRO A 178 11.00 -6.97 -1.22
C PRO A 178 11.15 -8.50 -1.11
N ASP A 179 10.47 -9.11 -0.13
CA ASP A 179 10.22 -10.55 -0.11
C ASP A 179 9.24 -10.87 -1.27
N ILE A 180 9.50 -11.92 -2.07
CA ILE A 180 8.61 -12.28 -3.17
C ILE A 180 7.42 -13.10 -2.66
N ILE A 181 6.21 -12.71 -3.06
CA ILE A 181 4.98 -13.45 -2.80
C ILE A 181 4.91 -14.68 -3.73
N ALA A 182 4.73 -15.86 -3.13
CA ALA A 182 4.56 -17.13 -3.86
C ALA A 182 3.08 -17.48 -4.13
N ASP A 183 2.17 -17.07 -3.24
CA ASP A 183 0.75 -17.47 -3.26
C ASP A 183 -0.10 -16.64 -4.24
N THR A 184 0.27 -16.60 -5.53
CA THR A 184 -0.60 -16.07 -6.59
C THR A 184 -1.40 -17.18 -7.28
N PHE A 185 -2.69 -16.96 -7.51
CA PHE A 185 -3.52 -17.85 -8.35
C PHE A 185 -3.76 -17.23 -9.73
N GLU A 186 -3.50 -17.99 -10.81
CA GLU A 186 -3.86 -17.62 -12.19
C GLU A 186 -5.22 -18.22 -12.56
N TYR A 187 -6.15 -17.37 -12.97
CA TYR A 187 -7.43 -17.74 -13.57
C TYR A 187 -7.46 -17.31 -15.04
N LYS A 188 -7.65 -18.27 -15.95
CA LYS A 188 -7.78 -17.99 -17.39
C LYS A 188 -9.25 -17.74 -17.71
N VAL A 189 -9.57 -16.58 -18.27
CA VAL A 189 -10.93 -16.22 -18.68
C VAL A 189 -11.21 -16.78 -20.08
N ASP A 190 -10.26 -16.55 -20.99
CA ASP A 190 -10.24 -17.02 -22.36
C ASP A 190 -8.79 -17.08 -22.87
N LYS A 191 -8.57 -17.02 -24.19
CA LYS A 191 -7.24 -17.06 -24.82
C LYS A 191 -6.46 -15.73 -24.68
N ASP A 192 -7.16 -14.62 -24.47
CA ASP A 192 -6.61 -13.26 -24.49
C ASP A 192 -6.55 -12.63 -23.10
N ILE A 193 -7.44 -13.03 -22.18
CA ILE A 193 -7.57 -12.46 -20.83
C ILE A 193 -7.21 -13.48 -19.73
N LYS A 194 -6.30 -13.07 -18.85
CA LYS A 194 -5.96 -13.73 -17.58
C LYS A 194 -6.27 -12.82 -16.39
N ILE A 195 -6.56 -13.42 -15.24
CA ILE A 195 -6.72 -12.73 -13.96
C ILE A 195 -5.80 -13.40 -12.93
N TYR A 196 -4.87 -12.63 -12.36
CA TYR A 196 -4.02 -13.03 -11.26
C TYR A 196 -4.62 -12.51 -9.95
N VAL A 197 -4.68 -13.34 -8.91
CA VAL A 197 -5.12 -12.95 -7.58
C VAL A 197 -4.05 -13.30 -6.55
N SER A 198 -3.61 -12.28 -5.82
CA SER A 198 -2.56 -12.34 -4.80
C SER A 198 -3.13 -11.95 -3.42
N PRO A 199 -2.35 -12.07 -2.32
CA PRO A 199 -2.72 -11.49 -1.04
C PRO A 199 -2.91 -9.96 -1.08
N LEU A 200 -2.23 -9.25 -1.98
CA LEU A 200 -2.24 -7.78 -2.08
C LEU A 200 -3.40 -7.22 -2.93
N GLY A 201 -3.97 -8.02 -3.82
CA GLY A 201 -4.93 -7.56 -4.81
C GLY A 201 -4.95 -8.43 -6.07
N CYS A 202 -5.66 -7.96 -7.08
CA CYS A 202 -5.80 -8.63 -8.37
C CYS A 202 -5.05 -7.88 -9.48
N SER A 203 -4.72 -8.58 -10.56
CA SER A 203 -4.37 -7.94 -11.83
C SER A 203 -4.99 -8.68 -13.02
N ILE A 204 -5.51 -7.92 -13.99
CA ILE A 204 -6.10 -8.43 -15.22
C ILE A 204 -5.14 -8.14 -16.37
N HIS A 205 -4.67 -9.19 -17.02
CA HIS A 205 -3.71 -9.12 -18.12
C HIS A 205 -4.43 -9.49 -19.42
N SER A 206 -4.26 -8.68 -20.46
CA SER A 206 -5.01 -8.84 -21.71
C SER A 206 -4.15 -8.55 -22.95
N ASN A 207 -4.30 -9.37 -24.00
CA ASN A 207 -3.74 -9.07 -25.34
C ASN A 207 -4.54 -7.99 -26.09
N GLN A 208 -5.71 -7.58 -25.59
CA GLN A 208 -6.63 -6.62 -26.21
C GLN A 208 -7.03 -5.50 -25.24
N LYS A 209 -7.43 -4.33 -25.77
CA LYS A 209 -7.78 -3.18 -24.91
C LYS A 209 -8.99 -3.49 -24.04
N LEU A 210 -8.76 -3.58 -22.74
CA LEU A 210 -9.79 -3.76 -21.73
C LEU A 210 -10.74 -2.54 -21.69
N LYS A 211 -12.02 -2.83 -21.48
CA LYS A 211 -13.12 -1.87 -21.29
C LYS A 211 -14.21 -2.53 -20.45
N ASP A 212 -14.96 -1.70 -19.73
CA ASP A 212 -16.15 -2.06 -18.99
C ASP A 212 -15.96 -3.25 -18.02
N ILE A 213 -14.81 -3.32 -17.36
CA ILE A 213 -14.49 -4.40 -16.43
C ILE A 213 -15.47 -4.41 -15.26
N GLU A 214 -16.06 -5.58 -15.01
CA GLU A 214 -16.64 -5.95 -13.73
C GLU A 214 -15.80 -7.10 -13.15
N LEU A 215 -15.17 -6.92 -11.99
CA LEU A 215 -14.37 -7.93 -11.30
C LEU A 215 -14.89 -8.09 -9.87
N LYS A 216 -14.99 -9.34 -9.39
CA LYS A 216 -15.50 -9.63 -8.05
C LYS A 216 -14.82 -10.88 -7.46
N VAL A 217 -14.16 -10.71 -6.33
CA VAL A 217 -13.53 -11.79 -5.56
C VAL A 217 -14.38 -12.09 -4.32
N LEU A 218 -14.80 -13.35 -4.20
CA LEU A 218 -15.68 -13.84 -3.15
C LEU A 218 -14.89 -14.60 -2.08
N PHE A 219 -15.13 -14.29 -0.81
CA PHE A 219 -14.43 -14.94 0.32
C PHE A 219 -15.34 -15.86 1.14
N LYS A 220 -14.74 -16.87 1.77
CA LYS A 220 -15.41 -17.88 2.63
C LYS A 220 -16.18 -17.23 3.78
N ASN A 221 -15.60 -16.19 4.40
CA ASN A 221 -16.22 -15.36 5.43
C ASN A 221 -17.38 -14.44 4.96
N LYS A 222 -17.79 -14.54 3.69
CA LYS A 222 -18.80 -13.71 3.00
C LYS A 222 -18.36 -12.29 2.64
N ASN A 223 -17.14 -11.86 2.97
CA ASN A 223 -16.60 -10.63 2.41
C ASN A 223 -16.50 -10.75 0.87
N THR A 224 -16.58 -9.61 0.20
CA THR A 224 -16.48 -9.49 -1.26
C THR A 224 -15.68 -8.24 -1.57
N TYR A 225 -14.74 -8.34 -2.50
CA TYR A 225 -14.11 -7.20 -3.14
C TYR A 225 -14.65 -7.15 -4.57
N ALA A 226 -15.46 -6.15 -4.90
CA ALA A 226 -16.00 -5.90 -6.23
C ALA A 226 -15.60 -4.53 -6.76
N PHE A 227 -15.44 -4.47 -8.08
CA PHE A 227 -15.10 -3.30 -8.86
C PHE A 227 -15.87 -3.33 -10.19
N ASN A 228 -16.44 -2.20 -10.63
CA ASN A 228 -17.21 -2.11 -11.87
C ASN A 228 -16.99 -0.78 -12.59
N GLU A 229 -16.28 -0.78 -13.73
CA GLU A 229 -15.97 0.42 -14.54
C GLU A 229 -17.24 1.12 -15.06
N LYS A 230 -18.34 0.40 -15.31
CA LYS A 230 -19.58 0.97 -15.87
C LYS A 230 -20.36 1.80 -14.85
N THR A 231 -20.35 1.38 -13.59
CA THR A 231 -21.13 2.02 -12.52
C THR A 231 -20.29 2.90 -11.59
N GLY A 232 -18.96 2.75 -11.62
CA GLY A 232 -18.10 3.30 -10.57
C GLY A 232 -18.37 2.63 -9.22
N GLU A 233 -18.81 1.36 -9.21
CA GLU A 233 -19.03 0.64 -7.96
C GLU A 233 -17.70 0.12 -7.40
N HIS A 234 -17.41 0.57 -6.19
CA HIS A 234 -16.27 0.18 -5.38
C HIS A 234 -16.78 -0.32 -4.03
N THR A 235 -16.68 -1.62 -3.76
CA THR A 235 -16.99 -2.13 -2.41
C THR A 235 -15.92 -1.71 -1.41
N VAL A 236 -16.29 -1.60 -0.13
CA VAL A 236 -15.36 -1.43 1.00
C VAL A 236 -14.23 -2.45 0.88
N GLY A 237 -13.02 -1.96 0.55
CA GLY A 237 -11.87 -2.80 0.26
C GLY A 237 -11.08 -2.46 -1.00
N SER A 238 -11.63 -1.79 -2.03
CA SER A 238 -10.83 -1.46 -3.22
C SER A 238 -9.88 -0.27 -2.98
N GLY A 239 -8.58 -0.53 -2.85
CA GLY A 239 -7.54 0.48 -2.84
C GLY A 239 -7.20 0.91 -4.26
N GLU A 240 -7.97 1.83 -4.84
CA GLU A 240 -7.78 2.24 -6.23
C GLU A 240 -6.52 3.11 -6.44
N ARG A 241 -5.67 2.71 -7.39
CA ARG A 241 -4.64 3.53 -8.05
C ARG A 241 -4.41 3.07 -9.49
N ASP A 242 -5.44 3.21 -10.33
CA ASP A 242 -5.31 3.00 -11.77
C ASP A 242 -4.32 4.00 -12.39
N HIS A 243 -3.13 3.53 -12.74
CA HIS A 243 -2.17 4.26 -13.56
C HIS A 243 -1.43 3.27 -14.48
N GLY A 244 -1.62 3.46 -15.78
CA GLY A 244 -0.88 2.74 -16.80
C GLY A 244 -1.64 1.57 -17.41
N SER A 245 -2.29 1.85 -18.55
CA SER A 245 -2.25 0.94 -19.69
C SER A 245 -0.80 0.89 -20.21
N VAL A 246 0.14 0.38 -19.40
CA VAL A 246 1.53 0.21 -19.81
C VAL A 246 1.53 -0.79 -20.95
N SER A 247 2.07 -0.37 -22.09
CA SER A 247 2.26 -1.22 -23.26
C SER A 247 3.39 -2.20 -22.97
N VAL A 248 3.08 -3.27 -22.24
CA VAL A 248 4.00 -4.39 -21.95
C VAL A 248 4.16 -5.19 -23.24
N GLY A 249 4.94 -4.64 -24.17
CA GLY A 249 4.77 -4.90 -25.59
C GLY A 249 3.38 -4.47 -26.04
N SER A 250 2.61 -5.41 -26.61
CA SER A 250 1.23 -5.17 -27.09
C SER A 250 0.14 -5.44 -26.03
N ARG A 251 0.49 -5.70 -24.77
CA ARG A 251 -0.45 -6.11 -23.72
C ARG A 251 -0.94 -4.95 -22.86
N TYR A 252 -2.12 -5.16 -22.29
CA TYR A 252 -2.81 -4.27 -21.35
C TYR A 252 -2.85 -4.91 -19.97
N GLN A 253 -2.56 -4.14 -18.93
CA GLN A 253 -2.66 -4.55 -17.53
C GLN A 253 -3.65 -3.61 -16.79
N ARG A 254 -4.39 -4.16 -15.82
CA ARG A 254 -5.25 -3.40 -14.88
C ARG A 254 -5.13 -4.00 -13.48
N ASN A 255 -4.83 -3.19 -12.47
CA ASN A 255 -4.46 -3.66 -11.13
C ASN A 255 -5.44 -3.15 -10.07
N TYR A 256 -5.91 -4.02 -9.19
CA TYR A 256 -6.91 -3.73 -8.16
C TYR A 256 -6.39 -4.12 -6.79
N VAL A 257 -5.88 -3.13 -6.03
CA VAL A 257 -5.28 -3.36 -4.71
C VAL A 257 -6.37 -3.59 -3.66
N PHE A 258 -6.11 -4.48 -2.70
CA PHE A 258 -6.95 -4.62 -1.51
C PHE A 258 -6.55 -3.59 -0.42
N GLU A 259 -7.55 -3.07 0.31
CA GLU A 259 -7.37 -2.15 1.45
C GLU A 259 -6.45 -2.76 2.51
N LYS A 260 -6.60 -4.07 2.74
CA LYS A 260 -5.77 -4.92 3.61
C LYS A 260 -5.48 -6.22 2.86
N PRO A 261 -4.36 -6.89 3.15
CA PRO A 261 -4.12 -8.20 2.55
C PRO A 261 -5.20 -9.22 2.92
N VAL A 262 -5.32 -10.23 2.07
CA VAL A 262 -6.22 -11.37 2.25
C VAL A 262 -5.41 -12.66 2.20
N LYS A 263 -5.85 -13.69 2.93
CA LYS A 263 -5.32 -15.03 2.68
C LYS A 263 -5.98 -15.56 1.42
N VAL A 264 -5.20 -15.93 0.40
CA VAL A 264 -5.77 -16.39 -0.88
C VAL A 264 -6.47 -17.75 -0.71
N SER A 265 -6.07 -18.52 0.31
CA SER A 265 -6.79 -19.69 0.83
C SER A 265 -8.25 -19.41 1.20
N ASP A 266 -8.62 -18.16 1.49
CA ASP A 266 -9.96 -17.79 1.95
C ASP A 266 -10.89 -17.39 0.79
N ILE A 267 -10.40 -17.37 -0.44
CA ILE A 267 -11.22 -17.22 -1.64
C ILE A 267 -12.10 -18.47 -1.82
N LYS A 268 -13.36 -18.24 -2.20
CA LYS A 268 -14.34 -19.28 -2.59
C LYS A 268 -14.84 -19.14 -4.02
N GLY A 269 -14.42 -18.10 -4.73
CA GLY A 269 -14.75 -17.90 -6.13
C GLY A 269 -14.33 -16.54 -6.68
N VAL A 270 -14.28 -16.46 -8.01
CA VAL A 270 -13.96 -15.24 -8.78
C VAL A 270 -14.97 -15.11 -9.91
N GLU A 271 -15.60 -13.95 -10.01
CA GLU A 271 -16.50 -13.57 -11.10
C GLU A 271 -15.87 -12.42 -11.91
N PHE A 272 -15.98 -12.47 -13.23
CA PHE A 272 -15.53 -11.42 -14.16
C PHE A 272 -16.58 -11.23 -15.26
N ASN A 273 -16.98 -9.98 -15.51
CA ASN A 273 -18.04 -9.62 -16.45
C ASN A 273 -19.27 -10.54 -16.29
N GLN A 274 -19.71 -10.70 -15.04
CA GLN A 274 -20.86 -11.50 -14.58
C GLN A 274 -20.75 -13.03 -14.84
N LYS A 275 -19.58 -13.52 -15.28
CA LYS A 275 -19.28 -14.95 -15.43
C LYS A 275 -18.42 -15.45 -14.28
N LYS A 276 -18.82 -16.55 -13.64
CA LYS A 276 -18.00 -17.26 -12.64
C LYS A 276 -16.87 -18.03 -13.33
N ILE A 277 -15.63 -17.80 -12.90
CA ILE A 277 -14.42 -18.48 -13.39
C ILE A 277 -13.91 -19.51 -12.37
N PHE A 278 -14.09 -19.21 -11.08
CA PHE A 278 -13.74 -20.07 -9.94
C PHE A 278 -14.85 -20.07 -8.91
#